data_AF-A0A9W9ZQJ7-F1
#
_entry.id   AF-A0A9W9ZQJ7-F1
#
_cell.length_a   1.000
_cell.length_b   1.000
_cell.length_c   1.000
_cell.angle_alpha   90.00
_cell.angle_beta   90.00
_cell.angle_gamma   90.00
#
_symmetry.space_group_name_H-M   'P 1'
#
loop_
_entity.id
_entity.type
_entity.pdbx_description
1 polymer ?
#
loop_
_entity_poly.entity_id
_entity_poly.type
_entity_poly.pdbx_seq_one_letter_code
_entity_poly.pdbx_strand_id
1 'polypeptide(L)'
;MQRAHFPCRQLNSRTIQSAALCYLSPVFLGKCSITSAKCVCKVQEDGFEKAWNSVCRTRDACDSALQGMKNVAFFFSAISTQGLKKQRGKKKANDEDADEESDDADEFPDSSQLASSASQEWVASHATIVNHKLCPSVSYWIALTTPNGAPSSPLVIHRALLECNVDVFTNQVPCHEGKESGAMRELFKVLKDHKNTFMEELVNSSYQYCFLEEFESFTGEPDSVDLDECSTENVVRVCLVDPSFNSSLSLALGKLHVAKLVIDQFGFQSDGPVIQGNETVDEQARLSDKLTVLVNDIAIAMKKLGYALYGGKVYKKCDKAKYTYWYKCEVEAFVNSLAANHSFKGRLLKDMKKVIEILANPHCEVIRPLCVDYNLIEVNEGQCWSVKERRFLENAIEDKDIGRVTPRAFSPYDPTKRAGAEVFQGNFGKTVSQKQKSRAFARIS
;
A
#
# COMPACT_ATOMS: atom_id res chain seq x y z
N MET A 1 20.18 7.85 36.54
CA MET A 1 19.65 8.90 35.63
C MET A 1 19.40 8.25 34.27
N GLN A 2 18.17 7.85 34.00
CA GLN A 2 17.78 7.26 32.71
C GLN A 2 17.97 8.31 31.61
N ARG A 3 18.81 8.02 30.63
CA ARG A 3 18.90 8.80 29.39
C ARG A 3 17.52 8.74 28.75
N ALA A 4 16.87 9.89 28.56
CA ALA A 4 15.71 10.00 27.71
C ALA A 4 16.10 9.47 26.31
N HIS A 5 15.63 8.28 25.96
CA HIS A 5 15.86 7.72 24.64
C HIS A 5 15.09 8.59 23.64
N PHE A 6 15.81 9.45 22.94
CA PHE A 6 15.27 10.22 21.82
C PHE A 6 14.69 9.28 20.76
N PRO A 7 13.70 9.73 19.96
CA PRO A 7 13.14 8.94 18.87
C PRO A 7 14.24 8.38 17.98
N CYS A 8 14.15 7.09 17.64
CA CYS A 8 15.18 6.41 16.87
C CYS A 8 15.40 7.10 15.51
N ARG A 9 16.68 7.20 15.10
CA ARG A 9 17.04 7.64 13.76
C ARG A 9 16.66 6.54 12.77
N GLN A 10 15.61 6.83 11.98
CA GLN A 10 15.10 6.07 10.83
C GLN A 10 14.75 4.59 11.11
N LEU A 11 13.87 4.03 10.27
CA LEU A 11 13.52 2.61 10.35
C LEU A 11 14.77 1.76 10.03
N ASN A 12 15.51 1.31 11.04
CA ASN A 12 16.77 0.55 10.87
C ASN A 12 16.57 -0.92 10.43
N SER A 13 15.34 -1.34 10.16
CA SER A 13 15.05 -2.70 9.69
C SER A 13 15.07 -2.78 8.16
N ARG A 14 16.22 -3.20 7.62
CA ARG A 14 16.38 -3.52 6.18
C ARG A 14 15.32 -4.51 5.68
N THR A 15 14.87 -5.43 6.54
CA THR A 15 13.83 -6.42 6.24
C THR A 15 12.46 -5.76 6.02
N ILE A 16 12.07 -4.82 6.89
CA ILE A 16 10.80 -4.09 6.74
C ILE A 16 10.85 -3.18 5.53
N GLN A 17 11.97 -2.45 5.32
CA GLN A 17 12.14 -1.63 4.12
C GLN A 17 12.02 -2.46 2.83
N SER A 18 12.71 -3.61 2.78
CA SER A 18 12.66 -4.51 1.62
C SER A 18 11.26 -5.09 1.40
N ALA A 19 10.57 -5.49 2.48
CA ALA A 19 9.21 -6.00 2.39
C ALA A 19 8.23 -4.90 1.92
N ALA A 20 8.33 -3.69 2.45
CA ALA A 20 7.49 -2.58 2.05
C ALA A 20 7.74 -2.22 0.57
N LEU A 21 9.00 -2.18 0.12
CA LEU A 21 9.34 -1.92 -1.27
C LEU A 21 8.76 -2.99 -2.21
N CYS A 22 8.91 -4.26 -1.86
CA CYS A 22 8.46 -5.39 -2.70
C CYS A 22 6.94 -5.57 -2.72
N TYR A 23 6.26 -5.36 -1.59
CA TYR A 23 4.86 -5.77 -1.43
C TYR A 23 3.90 -4.60 -1.30
N LEU A 24 4.31 -3.48 -0.71
CA LEU A 24 3.45 -2.31 -0.53
C LEU A 24 3.52 -1.34 -1.71
N SER A 25 4.70 -1.12 -2.32
CA SER A 25 4.79 -0.24 -3.50
C SER A 25 3.82 -0.63 -4.62
N PRO A 26 3.68 -1.91 -5.01
CA PRO A 26 2.72 -2.32 -6.04
C PRO A 26 1.24 -2.07 -5.68
N VAL A 27 0.94 -1.86 -4.39
CA VAL A 27 -0.43 -1.57 -3.93
C VAL A 27 -0.85 -0.18 -4.39
N PHE A 28 0.03 0.83 -4.30
CA PHE A 28 -0.31 2.24 -4.54
C PHE A 28 0.32 2.86 -5.80
N LEU A 29 1.43 2.33 -6.31
CA LEU A 29 2.11 2.87 -7.49
C LEU A 29 1.17 2.90 -8.70
N GLY A 30 1.07 4.07 -9.36
CA GLY A 30 0.20 4.29 -10.52
C GLY A 30 -1.31 4.33 -10.22
N LYS A 31 -1.72 4.09 -8.97
CA LYS A 31 -3.13 4.12 -8.51
C LYS A 31 -3.41 5.28 -7.57
N CYS A 32 -2.41 5.66 -6.79
CA CYS A 32 -2.57 6.67 -5.74
C CYS A 32 -1.55 7.81 -5.87
N SER A 33 -2.01 9.00 -5.54
CA SER A 33 -1.15 10.12 -5.17
C SER A 33 -0.83 10.01 -3.68
N ILE A 34 0.39 10.32 -3.30
CA ILE A 34 0.81 10.24 -1.89
C ILE A 34 0.91 11.63 -1.28
N THR A 35 0.33 11.80 -0.10
CA THR A 35 0.46 13.00 0.72
C THR A 35 1.05 12.61 2.06
N SER A 36 2.09 13.31 2.50
CA SER A 36 2.55 13.23 3.89
C SER A 36 1.90 14.35 4.67
N ALA A 37 1.45 14.04 5.88
CA ALA A 37 0.91 15.04 6.79
C ALA A 37 1.51 14.87 8.19
N LYS A 38 1.60 15.96 8.94
CA LYS A 38 1.96 15.94 10.36
C LYS A 38 1.01 16.84 11.13
N CYS A 39 0.32 16.25 12.10
CA CYS A 39 -0.59 16.92 13.01
C CYS A 39 0.11 17.10 14.36
N VAL A 40 0.43 18.33 14.75
CA VAL A 40 1.07 18.63 16.02
C VAL A 40 0.01 19.07 17.02
N CYS A 41 -0.04 18.41 18.19
CA CYS A 41 -0.96 18.79 19.25
C CYS A 41 -0.62 20.18 19.77
N LYS A 42 -1.62 21.04 19.94
CA LYS A 42 -1.43 22.36 20.54
C LYS A 42 -1.17 22.20 22.03
N VAL A 43 -0.06 22.78 22.50
CA VAL A 43 0.35 22.71 23.91
C VAL A 43 0.26 24.10 24.52
N GLN A 44 -0.49 24.24 25.61
CA GLN A 44 -0.52 25.44 26.45
C GLN A 44 0.56 25.36 27.54
N GLU A 45 0.84 26.43 28.29
CA GLU A 45 2.03 26.56 29.17
C GLU A 45 2.19 25.41 30.20
N ASP A 46 1.09 24.84 30.71
CA ASP A 46 1.07 23.64 31.61
C ASP A 46 0.44 22.39 30.95
N GLY A 47 0.25 22.41 29.64
CA GLY A 47 -0.58 21.45 28.91
C GLY A 47 0.15 20.25 28.31
N PHE A 48 1.46 20.08 28.57
CA PHE A 48 2.26 19.03 27.91
C PHE A 48 1.80 17.62 28.26
N GLU A 49 1.60 17.36 29.54
CA GLU A 49 1.10 16.07 30.03
C GLU A 49 -0.31 15.83 29.48
N LYS A 50 -1.20 16.83 29.57
CA LYS A 50 -2.54 16.75 28.99
C LYS A 50 -2.54 16.48 27.48
N ALA A 51 -1.60 17.07 26.74
CA ALA A 51 -1.45 16.85 25.30
C ALA A 51 -0.94 15.44 24.97
N TRP A 52 -0.07 14.88 25.80
CA TRP A 52 0.35 13.47 25.67
C TRP A 52 -0.77 12.53 26.06
N ASN A 53 -1.47 12.78 27.16
CA ASN A 53 -2.58 11.96 27.63
C ASN A 53 -3.73 11.89 26.60
N SER A 54 -3.93 12.95 25.80
CA SER A 54 -4.98 13.04 24.78
C SER A 54 -4.49 12.80 23.33
N VAL A 55 -3.25 12.35 23.12
CA VAL A 55 -2.71 12.18 21.76
C VAL A 55 -3.41 11.04 21.01
N CYS A 56 -3.82 9.96 21.69
CA CYS A 56 -4.61 8.89 21.09
C CYS A 56 -5.96 9.40 20.57
N ARG A 57 -6.72 10.14 21.39
CA ARG A 57 -7.96 10.81 20.97
C ARG A 57 -7.76 11.76 19.80
N THR A 58 -6.64 12.50 19.79
CA THR A 58 -6.28 13.38 18.67
C THR A 58 -6.05 12.57 17.39
N ARG A 59 -5.36 11.44 17.48
CA ARG A 59 -5.18 10.50 16.37
C ARG A 59 -6.52 9.94 15.91
N ASP A 60 -7.42 9.54 16.79
CA ASP A 60 -8.75 9.01 16.44
C ASP A 60 -9.60 10.04 15.70
N ALA A 61 -9.59 11.30 16.16
CA ALA A 61 -10.29 12.39 15.49
C ALA A 61 -9.73 12.64 14.07
N CYS A 62 -8.40 12.65 13.92
CA CYS A 62 -7.74 12.82 12.63
C CYS A 62 -7.98 11.61 11.70
N ASP A 63 -7.89 10.39 12.23
CA ASP A 63 -8.11 9.14 11.49
C ASP A 63 -9.57 9.11 10.99
N SER A 64 -10.54 9.49 11.82
CA SER A 64 -11.96 9.60 11.45
C SER A 64 -12.19 10.64 10.36
N ALA A 65 -11.54 11.81 10.45
CA ALA A 65 -11.63 12.84 9.43
C ALA A 65 -11.12 12.34 8.07
N LEU A 66 -10.02 11.58 8.05
CA LEU A 66 -9.48 10.96 6.83
C LEU A 66 -10.36 9.84 6.30
N GLN A 67 -10.94 9.00 7.17
CA GLN A 67 -11.88 7.94 6.77
C GLN A 67 -13.15 8.49 6.11
N GLY A 68 -13.62 9.68 6.52
CA GLY A 68 -14.76 10.35 5.90
C GLY A 68 -14.51 10.87 4.47
N MET A 69 -13.27 10.85 3.98
CA MET A 69 -12.91 11.40 2.68
C MET A 69 -13.03 10.37 1.55
N LYS A 70 -13.80 10.72 0.51
CA LYS A 70 -14.09 9.82 -0.63
C LYS A 70 -12.88 9.37 -1.45
N ASN A 71 -11.80 10.14 -1.44
CA ASN A 71 -10.61 9.90 -2.26
C ASN A 71 -9.44 9.32 -1.44
N VAL A 72 -9.63 9.00 -0.17
CA VAL A 72 -8.61 8.31 0.63
C VAL A 72 -8.75 6.82 0.37
N ALA A 73 -7.67 6.18 -0.07
CA ALA A 73 -7.61 4.74 -0.27
C ALA A 73 -7.32 4.04 1.05
N PHE A 74 -6.20 4.40 1.65
CA PHE A 74 -5.73 3.93 2.94
C PHE A 74 -4.63 4.87 3.43
N PHE A 75 -4.30 4.80 4.71
CA PHE A 75 -3.22 5.58 5.27
C PHE A 75 -2.53 4.84 6.41
N PHE A 76 -1.27 5.20 6.63
CA PHE A 76 -0.51 4.84 7.82
C PHE A 76 -0.43 6.06 8.72
N SER A 77 -0.72 5.89 10.00
CA SER A 77 -0.55 6.92 11.03
C SER A 77 0.40 6.42 12.11
N ALA A 78 1.22 7.32 12.66
CA ALA A 78 2.08 7.00 13.79
C ALA A 78 2.14 8.15 14.78
N ILE A 79 1.99 7.82 16.07
CA ILE A 79 2.28 8.79 17.14
C ILE A 79 3.78 9.02 17.17
N SER A 80 4.18 10.28 17.25
CA SER A 80 5.55 10.73 17.04
C SER A 80 5.80 12.03 17.80
N THR A 81 7.06 12.43 17.93
CA THR A 81 7.40 13.70 18.59
C THR A 81 7.75 14.80 17.58
N GLN A 82 7.57 16.05 18.00
CA GLN A 82 8.02 17.23 17.26
C GLN A 82 8.81 18.15 18.19
N GLY A 83 10.06 18.44 17.82
CA GLY A 83 10.84 19.47 18.50
C GLY A 83 10.23 20.85 18.29
N LEU A 84 10.09 21.62 19.38
CA LEU A 84 9.76 23.05 19.31
C LEU A 84 10.89 23.78 18.59
N LYS A 85 10.66 24.19 17.35
CA LYS A 85 11.57 25.15 16.70
C LYS A 85 11.46 26.46 17.45
N LYS A 86 12.54 26.92 18.11
CA LYS A 86 12.65 28.31 18.57
C LYS A 86 12.30 29.20 17.37
N GLN A 87 11.23 29.98 17.46
CA GLN A 87 10.97 31.03 16.48
C GLN A 87 12.18 31.96 16.47
N ARG A 88 13.07 31.81 15.49
CA ARG A 88 14.05 32.85 15.17
C ARG A 88 13.24 34.03 14.65
N GLY A 89 13.16 35.08 15.46
CA GLY A 89 12.50 36.32 15.11
C GLY A 89 12.96 36.82 13.75
N LYS A 90 11.99 37.29 12.96
CA LYS A 90 12.17 38.02 11.70
C LYS A 90 13.35 38.99 11.79
N LYS A 91 14.42 38.76 11.03
CA LYS A 91 15.34 39.83 10.59
C LYS A 91 15.53 39.71 9.08
N LYS A 92 15.30 40.82 8.40
CA LYS A 92 15.26 41.02 6.94
C LYS A 92 16.62 40.75 6.26
N ALA A 93 16.54 40.17 5.06
CA ALA A 93 17.29 40.39 3.82
C ALA A 93 18.84 40.35 3.83
N ASN A 94 19.45 39.36 3.16
CA ASN A 94 19.98 39.49 1.78
C ASN A 94 20.64 38.18 1.29
N ASP A 95 20.51 37.97 -0.03
CA ASP A 95 21.19 37.15 -1.04
C ASP A 95 22.30 36.10 -0.74
N GLU A 96 22.26 35.11 -1.64
CA GLU A 96 23.30 34.22 -2.21
C GLU A 96 23.66 32.88 -1.51
N ASP A 97 23.33 31.81 -2.25
CA ASP A 97 23.94 30.47 -2.39
C ASP A 97 24.81 29.89 -1.27
N ALA A 98 24.35 28.76 -0.71
CA ALA A 98 25.22 27.61 -0.36
C ALA A 98 24.37 26.36 -0.08
N ASP A 99 24.73 25.27 -0.77
CA ASP A 99 24.41 23.89 -0.40
C ASP A 99 24.85 23.60 1.03
N GLU A 100 23.98 23.02 1.87
CA GLU A 100 24.42 22.26 3.04
C GLU A 100 23.55 21.01 3.24
N GLU A 101 24.10 19.88 2.80
CA GLU A 101 23.96 18.58 3.46
C GLU A 101 24.26 18.75 4.96
N SER A 102 23.35 18.31 5.82
CA SER A 102 23.57 18.24 7.26
C SER A 102 23.49 16.78 7.69
N ASP A 103 24.67 16.17 7.72
CA ASP A 103 25.00 14.96 8.48
C ASP A 103 25.08 15.31 9.97
N ASP A 104 24.22 14.75 10.80
CA ASP A 104 24.41 14.78 12.25
C ASP A 104 25.07 13.45 12.67
N ALA A 105 26.39 13.43 12.84
CA ALA A 105 27.10 12.36 13.54
C ALA A 105 27.34 12.79 14.99
N ASP A 106 27.01 11.95 15.97
CA ASP A 106 27.56 12.05 17.33
C ASP A 106 27.62 10.65 17.99
N GLU A 107 28.78 10.34 18.55
CA GLU A 107 29.28 9.05 19.03
C GLU A 107 29.07 8.80 20.55
N PHE A 108 28.64 7.58 20.92
CA PHE A 108 28.93 6.72 22.12
C PHE A 108 28.88 7.32 23.58
N PRO A 109 28.99 6.55 24.70
CA PRO A 109 29.13 5.10 24.92
C PRO A 109 28.11 4.45 25.91
N ASP A 110 28.29 3.14 26.03
CA ASP A 110 27.61 2.04 26.74
C ASP A 110 27.67 2.07 28.29
N SER A 111 26.71 1.42 28.97
CA SER A 111 26.87 0.63 30.22
C SER A 111 25.57 0.45 31.04
N SER A 112 25.50 -0.72 31.67
CA SER A 112 24.44 -1.52 32.29
C SER A 112 24.04 -1.19 33.75
N GLN A 113 22.79 -1.50 34.16
CA GLN A 113 22.40 -2.46 35.22
C GLN A 113 20.99 -2.23 35.87
N LEU A 114 20.21 -3.33 35.84
CA LEU A 114 19.14 -3.93 36.68
C LEU A 114 18.41 -3.19 37.85
N ALA A 115 17.07 -3.17 37.71
CA ALA A 115 15.93 -3.57 38.59
C ALA A 115 15.85 -3.30 40.11
N SER A 116 14.72 -2.75 40.61
CA SER A 116 13.61 -3.48 41.29
C SER A 116 12.56 -2.57 41.99
N SER A 117 11.35 -3.13 42.16
CA SER A 117 10.16 -2.79 43.00
C SER A 117 9.19 -1.64 42.64
N ALA A 118 8.13 -1.98 41.90
CA ALA A 118 6.69 -1.90 42.25
C ALA A 118 6.31 -1.25 43.59
N SER A 119 5.25 -0.47 43.80
CA SER A 119 4.10 0.03 43.01
C SER A 119 3.51 1.19 43.84
N GLN A 120 2.77 2.12 43.22
CA GLN A 120 2.18 3.38 43.79
C GLN A 120 2.99 4.68 43.66
N GLU A 121 4.26 4.65 43.23
CA GLU A 121 5.01 5.84 42.77
C GLU A 121 4.95 6.04 41.22
N TRP A 122 4.16 5.21 40.54
CA TRP A 122 4.22 5.01 39.08
C TRP A 122 3.49 6.11 38.29
N VAL A 123 2.55 6.84 38.89
CA VAL A 123 1.82 7.92 38.21
C VAL A 123 2.58 9.26 38.30
N ALA A 124 3.24 9.55 39.43
CA ALA A 124 3.96 10.82 39.63
C ALA A 124 5.34 10.88 38.94
N SER A 125 5.92 9.73 38.55
CA SER A 125 7.25 9.65 37.93
C SER A 125 7.28 9.99 36.43
N HIS A 126 6.12 10.11 35.78
CA HIS A 126 6.00 10.46 34.36
C HIS A 126 6.12 11.98 34.08
N ALA A 127 5.96 12.83 35.10
CA ALA A 127 6.20 14.28 34.97
C ALA A 127 7.66 14.59 34.56
N THR A 128 8.60 13.69 34.85
CA THR A 128 10.02 13.78 34.45
C THR A 128 10.33 13.22 33.06
N ILE A 129 9.38 12.54 32.41
CA ILE A 129 9.59 11.85 31.12
C ILE A 129 9.22 12.77 29.94
N VAL A 130 8.30 13.71 30.15
CA VAL A 130 7.90 14.66 29.12
C VAL A 130 8.95 15.77 29.01
N ASN A 131 9.89 15.58 28.09
CA ASN A 131 10.76 16.67 27.68
C ASN A 131 9.89 17.81 27.13
N HIS A 132 9.77 18.93 27.87
CA HIS A 132 9.03 20.13 27.48
C HIS A 132 9.47 20.74 26.13
N LYS A 133 10.50 20.18 25.47
CA LYS A 133 10.94 20.54 24.12
C LYS A 133 10.29 19.70 23.02
N LEU A 134 9.58 18.62 23.35
CA LEU A 134 8.99 17.66 22.41
C LEU A 134 7.46 17.64 22.54
N CYS A 135 6.77 18.22 21.56
CA CYS A 135 5.31 18.17 21.47
C CYS A 135 4.86 16.82 20.90
N PRO A 136 3.74 16.26 21.38
CA PRO A 136 3.11 15.11 20.75
C PRO A 136 2.60 15.49 19.35
N SER A 137 2.71 14.55 18.42
CA SER A 137 2.27 14.74 17.05
C SER A 137 1.91 13.42 16.39
N VAL A 138 1.01 13.44 15.43
CA VAL A 138 0.65 12.29 14.60
C VAL A 138 1.20 12.50 13.19
N SER A 139 2.06 11.59 12.75
CA SER A 139 2.63 11.60 11.41
C SER A 139 1.83 10.66 10.51
N TYR A 140 1.53 11.13 9.30
CA TYR A 140 0.67 10.45 8.34
C TYR A 140 1.37 10.23 7.00
N TRP A 141 1.15 9.04 6.46
CA TRP A 141 1.38 8.72 5.05
C TRP A 141 0.04 8.33 4.44
N ILE A 142 -0.44 9.09 3.47
CA ILE A 142 -1.81 8.98 2.97
C ILE A 142 -1.80 8.68 1.48
N ALA A 143 -2.43 7.56 1.09
CA ALA A 143 -2.66 7.20 -0.29
C ALA A 143 -4.03 7.70 -0.75
N LEU A 144 -4.04 8.57 -1.76
CA LEU A 144 -5.24 9.16 -2.34
C LEU A 144 -5.53 8.53 -3.69
N THR A 145 -6.72 7.98 -3.89
CA THR A 145 -7.17 7.48 -5.19
C THR A 145 -7.22 8.65 -6.19
N THR A 146 -6.53 8.48 -7.31
CA THR A 146 -6.48 9.48 -8.37
C THR A 146 -6.47 8.78 -9.73
N PRO A 147 -7.08 9.37 -10.76
CA PRO A 147 -6.96 8.84 -12.12
C PRO A 147 -5.49 8.72 -12.51
N ASN A 148 -5.02 7.51 -12.80
CA ASN A 148 -3.63 7.20 -13.18
C ASN A 148 -2.55 7.62 -12.16
N GLY A 149 -2.88 7.74 -10.87
CA GLY A 149 -1.91 8.16 -9.85
C GLY A 149 -1.50 9.64 -9.96
N ALA A 150 -2.29 10.46 -10.67
CA ALA A 150 -2.00 11.87 -10.88
C ALA A 150 -1.87 12.62 -9.55
N PRO A 151 -0.92 13.57 -9.41
CA PRO A 151 -0.71 14.26 -8.15
C PRO A 151 -1.97 14.99 -7.67
N SER A 152 -2.40 14.72 -6.43
CA SER A 152 -3.54 15.38 -5.79
C SER A 152 -3.09 16.56 -4.94
N SER A 153 -3.90 17.62 -4.89
CA SER A 153 -3.58 18.79 -4.05
C SER A 153 -3.57 18.41 -2.56
N PRO A 154 -2.49 18.72 -1.82
CA PRO A 154 -2.41 18.42 -0.38
C PRO A 154 -3.39 19.28 0.45
N LEU A 155 -3.94 20.36 -0.12
CA LEU A 155 -4.85 21.28 0.58
C LEU A 155 -6.14 20.60 1.06
N VAL A 156 -6.61 19.57 0.36
CA VAL A 156 -7.84 18.85 0.76
C VAL A 156 -7.61 18.11 2.07
N ILE A 157 -6.45 17.45 2.19
CA ILE A 157 -6.02 16.77 3.42
C ILE A 157 -5.74 17.77 4.54
N HIS A 158 -5.07 18.87 4.20
CA HIS A 158 -4.81 19.93 5.18
C HIS A 158 -6.09 20.44 5.82
N ARG A 159 -7.13 20.71 5.01
CA ARG A 159 -8.42 21.23 5.53
C ARG A 159 -9.10 20.21 6.44
N ALA A 160 -9.18 18.95 6.02
CA ALA A 160 -9.81 17.90 6.82
C ALA A 160 -9.12 17.72 8.19
N LEU A 161 -7.80 17.74 8.23
CA LEU A 161 -7.04 17.59 9.49
C LEU A 161 -7.06 18.85 10.37
N LEU A 162 -7.20 20.04 9.77
CA LEU A 162 -7.23 21.30 10.53
C LEU A 162 -8.48 21.41 11.42
N GLU A 163 -9.58 20.77 11.01
CA GLU A 163 -10.83 20.70 11.79
C GLU A 163 -10.66 19.93 13.11
N CYS A 164 -9.60 19.12 13.24
CA CYS A 164 -9.26 18.38 14.46
C CYS A 164 -8.52 19.22 15.52
N ASN A 165 -8.47 20.56 15.37
CA ASN A 165 -7.83 21.50 16.30
C ASN A 165 -6.32 21.25 16.55
N VAL A 166 -5.61 20.80 15.52
CA VAL A 166 -4.16 20.56 15.53
C VAL A 166 -3.45 21.54 14.59
N ASP A 167 -2.14 21.70 14.77
CA ASP A 167 -1.32 22.38 13.76
C ASP A 167 -0.94 21.38 12.67
N VAL A 168 -1.30 21.68 11.43
CA VAL A 168 -1.18 20.73 10.31
C VAL A 168 -0.09 21.18 9.33
N PHE A 169 0.78 20.23 8.98
CA PHE A 169 1.75 20.39 7.90
C PHE A 169 1.53 19.29 6.87
N THR A 170 1.23 19.65 5.63
CA THR A 170 1.01 18.68 4.53
C THR A 170 1.94 18.92 3.37
N ASN A 171 2.53 17.86 2.83
CA ASN A 171 3.35 17.92 1.63
C ASN A 171 2.87 16.88 0.62
N GLN A 172 2.77 17.27 -0.64
CA GLN A 172 2.61 16.31 -1.72
C GLN A 172 3.92 15.55 -1.90
N VAL A 173 3.84 14.24 -2.00
CA VAL A 173 5.02 13.38 -2.10
C VAL A 173 5.13 12.81 -3.51
N PRO A 174 6.23 13.11 -4.23
CA PRO A 174 6.49 12.54 -5.55
C PRO A 174 6.51 11.00 -5.53
N CYS A 175 5.70 10.39 -6.39
CA CYS A 175 5.51 8.94 -6.51
C CYS A 175 5.95 8.49 -7.91
N HIS A 176 7.17 7.95 -8.02
CA HIS A 176 7.80 7.58 -9.30
C HIS A 176 8.56 6.26 -9.13
N GLU A 177 8.67 5.50 -10.22
CA GLU A 177 9.33 4.18 -10.23
C GLU A 177 10.85 4.33 -10.07
N GLY A 178 11.44 3.64 -9.10
CA GLY A 178 12.88 3.71 -8.78
C GLY A 178 13.25 2.98 -7.49
N LYS A 179 14.56 2.85 -7.20
CA LYS A 179 15.08 2.04 -6.07
C LYS A 179 14.56 2.48 -4.69
N GLU A 180 14.29 3.77 -4.49
CA GLU A 180 13.53 4.30 -3.35
C GLU A 180 12.74 5.54 -3.81
N SER A 181 11.42 5.42 -3.94
CA SER A 181 10.59 6.56 -4.28
C SER A 181 10.45 7.51 -3.07
N GLY A 182 10.23 8.80 -3.33
CA GLY A 182 9.97 9.78 -2.25
C GLY A 182 8.84 9.34 -1.33
N ALA A 183 7.81 8.69 -1.89
CA ALA A 183 6.71 8.08 -1.14
C ALA A 183 7.19 7.05 -0.11
N MET A 184 8.09 6.14 -0.48
CA MET A 184 8.59 5.11 0.44
C MET A 184 9.46 5.70 1.55
N ARG A 185 10.27 6.72 1.23
CA ARG A 185 11.06 7.43 2.24
C ARG A 185 10.19 8.10 3.30
N GLU A 186 9.08 8.74 2.90
CA GLU A 186 8.13 9.30 3.86
C GLU A 186 7.42 8.22 4.67
N LEU A 187 7.07 7.08 4.07
CA LEU A 187 6.50 5.95 4.82
C LEU A 187 7.48 5.44 5.89
N PHE A 188 8.76 5.30 5.57
CA PHE A 188 9.77 4.84 6.54
C PHE A 188 9.96 5.81 7.70
N LYS A 189 9.69 7.10 7.52
CA LYS A 189 9.65 8.07 8.63
C LYS A 189 8.47 7.81 9.56
N VAL A 190 7.31 7.44 9.04
CA VAL A 190 6.12 7.09 9.82
C VAL A 190 6.34 5.78 10.58
N LEU A 191 6.95 4.77 9.94
CA LEU A 191 7.14 3.45 10.53
C LEU A 191 8.31 3.35 11.53
N LYS A 192 9.17 4.37 11.64
CA LYS A 192 10.47 4.25 12.33
C LYS A 192 10.39 3.82 13.80
N ASP A 193 9.35 4.25 14.51
CA ASP A 193 9.19 4.06 15.96
C ASP A 193 8.26 2.87 16.31
N HIS A 194 7.92 2.01 15.35
CA HIS A 194 6.98 0.90 15.54
C HIS A 194 7.37 -0.13 16.64
N LYS A 195 8.63 -0.11 17.10
CA LYS A 195 9.17 -0.95 18.17
C LYS A 195 9.95 -0.15 19.21
N ASN A 196 9.66 1.14 19.30
CA ASN A 196 10.29 2.02 20.26
C ASN A 196 9.52 1.92 21.58
N THR A 197 10.12 1.28 22.59
CA THR A 197 9.48 1.05 23.90
C THR A 197 9.07 2.34 24.58
N PHE A 198 9.85 3.41 24.44
CA PHE A 198 9.50 4.72 24.97
C PHE A 198 8.23 5.30 24.32
N MET A 199 8.10 5.16 22.99
CA MET A 199 6.90 5.61 22.30
C MET A 199 5.71 4.70 22.63
N GLU A 200 5.92 3.39 22.75
CA GLU A 200 4.90 2.42 23.15
C GLU A 200 4.34 2.73 24.55
N GLU A 201 5.19 3.04 25.52
CA GLU A 201 4.79 3.48 26.87
C GLU A 201 3.92 4.75 26.83
N LEU A 202 4.32 5.75 26.05
CA LEU A 202 3.54 6.99 25.88
C LEU A 202 2.18 6.75 25.22
N VAL A 203 2.12 5.87 24.21
CA VAL A 203 0.87 5.53 23.53
C VAL A 203 -0.07 4.76 24.47
N ASN A 204 0.43 3.74 25.16
CA ASN A 204 -0.38 2.97 26.11
C ASN A 204 -0.89 3.85 27.25
N SER A 205 -0.05 4.75 27.78
CA SER A 205 -0.47 5.71 28.82
C SER A 205 -1.57 6.64 28.32
N SER A 206 -1.45 7.18 27.09
CA SER A 206 -2.51 8.01 26.49
C SER A 206 -3.79 7.23 26.24
N TYR A 207 -3.69 6.00 25.74
CA TYR A 207 -4.83 5.15 25.47
C TYR A 207 -5.61 4.82 26.75
N GLN A 208 -4.91 4.42 27.81
CA GLN A 208 -5.51 4.18 29.13
C GLN A 208 -6.19 5.43 29.69
N TYR A 209 -5.55 6.60 29.57
CA TYR A 209 -6.17 7.86 29.98
C TYR A 209 -7.45 8.16 29.19
N CYS A 210 -7.42 8.00 27.86
CA CYS A 210 -8.59 8.24 27.03
C CYS A 210 -9.73 7.27 27.37
N PHE A 211 -9.41 6.00 27.59
CA PHE A 211 -10.37 4.96 27.99
C PHE A 211 -11.02 5.27 29.34
N LEU A 212 -10.23 5.64 30.35
CA LEU A 212 -10.74 6.01 31.68
C LEU A 212 -11.66 7.22 31.61
N GLU A 213 -11.27 8.29 30.90
CA GLU A 213 -12.11 9.48 30.76
C GLU A 213 -13.44 9.18 30.05
N GLU A 214 -13.43 8.31 29.03
CA GLU A 214 -14.65 7.85 28.37
C GLU A 214 -15.52 6.97 29.27
N PHE A 215 -14.90 6.05 30.02
CA PHE A 215 -15.60 5.18 30.96
C PHE A 215 -16.26 5.99 32.08
N GLU A 216 -15.51 6.90 32.71
CA GLU A 216 -16.02 7.83 33.73
C GLU A 216 -17.20 8.66 33.21
N SER A 217 -17.13 9.10 31.96
CA SER A 217 -18.24 9.86 31.34
C SER A 217 -19.53 9.02 31.19
N PHE A 218 -19.40 7.69 31.12
CA PHE A 218 -20.51 6.77 30.89
C PHE A 218 -21.08 6.18 32.20
N THR A 219 -20.21 5.88 33.18
CA THR A 219 -20.60 5.19 34.43
C THR A 219 -20.63 6.09 35.66
N GLY A 220 -19.92 7.22 35.64
CA GLY A 220 -19.84 8.16 36.76
C GLY A 220 -19.04 7.67 37.99
N GLU A 221 -18.46 6.46 37.95
CA GLU A 221 -17.65 5.89 39.03
C GLU A 221 -16.22 5.54 38.52
N PRO A 222 -15.19 6.31 38.93
CA PRO A 222 -13.81 6.11 38.45
C PRO A 222 -13.11 4.87 39.06
N ASP A 223 -13.57 4.41 40.23
CA ASP A 223 -12.83 3.48 41.09
C ASP A 223 -13.11 1.98 40.80
N SER A 224 -13.96 1.65 39.81
CA SER A 224 -14.36 0.27 39.53
C SER A 224 -13.72 -0.34 38.27
N VAL A 225 -12.80 0.36 37.59
CA VAL A 225 -12.21 -0.11 36.33
C VAL A 225 -11.01 -0.99 36.61
N ASP A 226 -11.09 -2.25 36.19
CA ASP A 226 -9.93 -3.12 36.12
C ASP A 226 -9.06 -2.71 34.92
N LEU A 227 -7.96 -2.00 35.20
CA LEU A 227 -7.02 -1.55 34.18
C LEU A 227 -6.30 -2.71 33.48
N ASP A 228 -6.32 -3.91 34.05
CA ASP A 228 -5.76 -5.11 33.42
C ASP A 228 -6.64 -5.63 32.25
N GLU A 229 -7.90 -5.18 32.14
CA GLU A 229 -8.76 -5.45 30.97
C GLU A 229 -8.54 -4.45 29.81
N CYS A 230 -7.80 -3.37 30.01
CA CYS A 230 -7.56 -2.36 28.98
C CYS A 230 -6.56 -2.88 27.94
N SER A 231 -6.98 -2.98 26.67
CA SER A 231 -6.13 -3.41 25.56
C SER A 231 -4.94 -2.48 25.35
N THR A 232 -3.85 -2.98 24.75
CA THR A 232 -2.73 -2.13 24.35
C THR A 232 -2.94 -1.57 22.94
N GLU A 233 -2.30 -0.43 22.67
CA GLU A 233 -2.39 0.27 21.40
C GLU A 233 -1.00 0.47 20.79
N ASN A 234 -0.86 0.20 19.50
CA ASN A 234 0.44 0.31 18.85
C ASN A 234 0.74 1.74 18.38
N VAL A 235 2.05 2.04 18.32
CA VAL A 235 2.56 3.33 17.84
C VAL A 235 2.11 3.62 16.41
N VAL A 236 2.04 2.58 15.57
CA VAL A 236 1.65 2.67 14.16
C VAL A 236 0.28 2.02 13.94
N ARG A 237 -0.58 2.68 13.16
CA ARG A 237 -1.83 2.11 12.62
C ARG A 237 -1.82 2.14 11.10
N VAL A 238 -2.57 1.22 10.51
CA VAL A 238 -3.01 1.28 9.11
C VAL A 238 -4.52 1.25 9.05
N CYS A 239 -5.10 2.21 8.34
CA CYS A 239 -6.53 2.31 8.13
C CYS A 239 -6.83 2.11 6.64
N LEU A 240 -7.62 1.08 6.34
CA LEU A 240 -8.20 0.86 5.02
C LEU A 240 -9.51 1.65 4.91
N VAL A 241 -9.62 2.51 3.90
CA VAL A 241 -10.80 3.35 3.66
C VAL A 241 -11.55 2.89 2.41
N ASP A 242 -10.83 2.64 1.32
CA ASP A 242 -11.36 2.09 0.07
C ASP A 242 -11.21 0.56 0.06
N PRO A 243 -12.31 -0.21 0.17
CA PRO A 243 -12.26 -1.67 0.23
C PRO A 243 -11.61 -2.32 -1.00
N SER A 244 -11.51 -1.63 -2.14
CA SER A 244 -10.83 -2.16 -3.34
C SER A 244 -9.35 -2.46 -3.11
N PHE A 245 -8.73 -1.85 -2.09
CA PHE A 245 -7.35 -2.12 -1.73
C PHE A 245 -7.21 -3.30 -0.76
N ASN A 246 -8.29 -3.81 -0.16
CA ASN A 246 -8.25 -4.81 0.91
C ASN A 246 -7.34 -6.00 0.58
N SER A 247 -7.65 -6.74 -0.50
CA SER A 247 -6.91 -7.96 -0.83
C SER A 247 -5.40 -7.71 -1.00
N SER A 248 -5.05 -6.66 -1.74
CA SER A 248 -3.66 -6.31 -2.01
C SER A 248 -2.92 -5.78 -0.78
N LEU A 249 -3.58 -4.95 0.03
CA LEU A 249 -3.00 -4.36 1.23
C LEU A 249 -2.88 -5.42 2.34
N SER A 250 -3.88 -6.28 2.53
CA SER A 250 -3.84 -7.41 3.47
C SER A 250 -2.68 -8.35 3.19
N LEU A 251 -2.44 -8.68 1.91
CA LEU A 251 -1.29 -9.49 1.52
C LEU A 251 0.04 -8.79 1.82
N ALA A 252 0.15 -7.49 1.52
CA ALA A 252 1.34 -6.70 1.83
C ALA A 252 1.59 -6.59 3.33
N LEU A 253 0.55 -6.36 4.13
CA LEU A 253 0.59 -6.31 5.59
C LEU A 253 1.00 -7.66 6.18
N GLY A 254 0.52 -8.78 5.64
CA GLY A 254 1.00 -10.11 6.04
C GLY A 254 2.51 -10.27 5.86
N LYS A 255 3.10 -9.72 4.79
CA LYS A 255 4.56 -9.74 4.57
C LYS A 255 5.31 -8.78 5.49
N LEU A 256 4.71 -7.63 5.83
CA LEU A 256 5.27 -6.68 6.79
C LEU A 256 5.27 -7.25 8.22
N HIS A 257 4.23 -7.99 8.60
CA HIS A 257 4.16 -8.74 9.86
C HIS A 257 5.25 -9.82 9.94
N VAL A 258 5.46 -10.59 8.86
CA VAL A 258 6.59 -11.55 8.79
C VAL A 258 7.94 -10.83 8.92
N ALA A 259 8.06 -9.60 8.41
CA ALA A 259 9.22 -8.73 8.60
C ALA A 259 9.30 -8.11 10.01
N LYS A 260 8.40 -8.49 10.92
CA LYS A 260 8.29 -8.05 12.31
C LYS A 260 7.90 -6.58 12.49
N LEU A 261 7.19 -5.99 11.53
CA LEU A 261 6.49 -4.72 11.75
C LEU A 261 5.36 -4.95 12.76
N VAL A 262 5.20 -4.02 13.71
CA VAL A 262 4.13 -4.03 14.71
C VAL A 262 3.20 -2.89 14.37
N ILE A 263 1.94 -3.20 14.11
CA ILE A 263 0.97 -2.25 13.55
C ILE A 263 -0.46 -2.72 13.82
N ASP A 264 -1.34 -1.79 14.21
CA ASP A 264 -2.78 -2.04 14.29
C ASP A 264 -3.45 -1.89 12.94
N GLN A 265 -4.45 -2.71 12.66
CA GLN A 265 -5.14 -2.75 11.38
C GLN A 265 -6.63 -2.43 11.55
N PHE A 266 -7.09 -1.38 10.88
CA PHE A 266 -8.48 -0.94 10.91
C PHE A 266 -9.10 -0.95 9.51
N GLY A 267 -10.40 -1.27 9.43
CA GLY A 267 -11.13 -1.33 8.15
C GLY A 267 -10.93 -2.63 7.36
N PHE A 268 -10.26 -3.63 7.93
CA PHE A 268 -10.08 -4.95 7.33
C PHE A 268 -11.19 -5.90 7.83
N GLN A 269 -11.77 -6.70 6.93
CA GLN A 269 -12.74 -7.72 7.33
C GLN A 269 -12.01 -8.87 8.06
N SER A 270 -12.38 -9.13 9.32
CA SER A 270 -11.85 -10.26 10.09
C SER A 270 -12.51 -11.56 9.64
N ASP A 271 -11.73 -12.53 9.19
CA ASP A 271 -12.15 -13.94 9.17
C ASP A 271 -12.18 -14.45 10.62
N GLY A 272 -13.37 -14.44 11.23
CA GLY A 272 -13.71 -15.11 12.51
C GLY A 272 -15.02 -15.90 12.36
N PRO A 273 -15.23 -17.00 13.12
CA PRO A 273 -16.09 -18.09 12.71
C PRO A 273 -17.59 -17.74 12.76
N VAL A 274 -18.31 -18.38 11.83
CA VAL A 274 -19.75 -18.37 11.59
C VAL A 274 -20.58 -18.31 12.87
N ILE A 275 -21.28 -17.20 13.08
CA ILE A 275 -22.57 -17.19 13.76
C ILE A 275 -23.57 -16.49 12.84
N GLN A 276 -24.53 -17.26 12.35
CA GLN A 276 -25.71 -16.76 11.66
C GLN A 276 -26.46 -15.79 12.58
N GLY A 277 -26.68 -14.57 12.12
CA GLY A 277 -27.44 -13.58 12.87
C GLY A 277 -27.80 -12.37 12.02
N ASN A 278 -28.84 -12.53 11.20
CA ASN A 278 -29.68 -11.50 10.58
C ASN A 278 -29.01 -10.24 10.03
N GLU A 279 -28.71 -10.33 8.73
CA GLU A 279 -28.53 -9.21 7.80
C GLU A 279 -29.69 -8.20 7.91
N THR A 280 -29.40 -7.00 8.38
CA THR A 280 -30.04 -5.78 7.86
C THR A 280 -28.99 -5.04 7.05
N VAL A 281 -28.93 -5.42 5.77
CA VAL A 281 -28.07 -4.80 4.76
C VAL A 281 -28.75 -3.49 4.35
N ASP A 282 -28.16 -2.37 4.74
CA ASP A 282 -28.49 -1.08 4.14
C ASP A 282 -27.61 -0.85 2.91
N GLU A 283 -28.25 -0.31 1.88
CA GLU A 283 -27.88 -0.37 0.47
C GLU A 283 -26.84 0.70 0.10
N GLN A 284 -25.62 0.30 -0.25
CA GLN A 284 -24.83 1.05 -1.23
C GLN A 284 -24.20 0.14 -2.30
N ALA A 285 -24.91 0.07 -3.43
CA ALA A 285 -24.42 -0.18 -4.79
C ALA A 285 -23.59 -1.46 -5.04
N ARG A 286 -24.21 -2.63 -4.87
CA ARG A 286 -23.81 -3.82 -5.64
C ARG A 286 -23.95 -3.50 -7.14
N LEU A 287 -22.87 -3.69 -7.90
CA LEU A 287 -22.93 -3.75 -9.37
C LEU A 287 -24.10 -4.68 -9.75
N SER A 288 -25.08 -4.15 -10.49
CA SER A 288 -26.29 -4.87 -10.88
C SER A 288 -25.96 -6.33 -11.29
N ASP A 289 -26.61 -7.30 -10.65
CA ASP A 289 -26.34 -8.75 -10.80
C ASP A 289 -26.23 -9.20 -12.26
N LYS A 290 -26.90 -8.50 -13.18
CA LYS A 290 -26.91 -8.77 -14.62
C LYS A 290 -25.59 -8.41 -15.32
N LEU A 291 -24.91 -7.34 -14.88
CA LEU A 291 -23.62 -6.92 -15.44
C LEU A 291 -22.52 -7.89 -15.02
N THR A 292 -22.49 -8.28 -13.75
CA THR A 292 -21.53 -9.26 -13.22
C THR A 292 -21.68 -10.62 -13.92
N VAL A 293 -22.92 -11.10 -14.11
CA VAL A 293 -23.20 -12.32 -14.88
C VAL A 293 -22.70 -12.21 -16.31
N LEU A 294 -22.90 -11.05 -16.97
CA LEU A 294 -22.43 -10.83 -18.34
C LEU A 294 -20.90 -10.88 -18.44
N VAL A 295 -20.18 -10.21 -17.53
CA VAL A 295 -18.71 -10.22 -17.52
C VAL A 295 -18.18 -11.63 -17.24
N ASN A 296 -18.82 -12.39 -16.33
CA ASN A 296 -18.46 -13.78 -16.07
C ASN A 296 -18.67 -14.69 -17.29
N ASP A 297 -19.78 -14.52 -18.03
CA ASP A 297 -20.01 -15.27 -19.27
C ASP A 297 -18.95 -14.97 -20.34
N ILE A 298 -18.52 -13.70 -20.45
CA ILE A 298 -17.42 -13.31 -21.32
C ILE A 298 -16.12 -13.98 -20.88
N ALA A 299 -15.84 -14.03 -19.57
CA ALA A 299 -14.67 -14.70 -19.02
C ALA A 299 -14.63 -16.20 -19.36
N ILE A 300 -15.75 -16.88 -19.23
CA ILE A 300 -15.89 -18.30 -19.59
C ILE A 300 -15.65 -18.49 -21.08
N ALA A 301 -16.23 -17.62 -21.93
CA ALA A 301 -16.03 -17.68 -23.38
C ALA A 301 -14.56 -17.42 -23.76
N MET A 302 -13.91 -16.44 -23.13
CA MET A 302 -12.49 -16.16 -23.33
C MET A 302 -11.64 -17.39 -22.99
N LYS A 303 -11.85 -17.99 -21.80
CA LYS A 303 -11.12 -19.21 -21.40
C LYS A 303 -11.32 -20.36 -22.37
N LYS A 304 -12.57 -20.62 -22.80
CA LYS A 304 -12.89 -21.70 -23.75
C LYS A 304 -12.22 -21.50 -25.12
N LEU A 305 -12.09 -20.26 -25.56
CA LEU A 305 -11.53 -19.90 -26.87
C LEU A 305 -10.02 -19.60 -26.82
N GLY A 306 -9.38 -19.77 -25.65
CA GLY A 306 -7.96 -19.50 -25.46
C GLY A 306 -7.60 -18.02 -25.50
N TYR A 307 -8.53 -17.13 -25.13
CA TYR A 307 -8.26 -15.71 -24.90
C TYR A 307 -8.01 -15.43 -23.42
N ALA A 308 -7.21 -14.41 -23.16
CA ALA A 308 -6.94 -13.92 -21.82
C ALA A 308 -6.69 -12.40 -21.84
N LEU A 309 -6.73 -11.76 -20.66
CA LEU A 309 -6.42 -10.35 -20.49
C LEU A 309 -5.02 -10.16 -19.95
N TYR A 310 -4.34 -9.10 -20.40
CA TYR A 310 -3.10 -8.63 -19.78
C TYR A 310 -2.94 -7.14 -20.05
N GLY A 311 -2.73 -6.33 -19.01
CA GLY A 311 -2.47 -4.90 -19.16
C GLY A 311 -3.57 -4.13 -19.90
N GLY A 312 -4.84 -4.51 -19.72
CA GLY A 312 -5.98 -3.89 -20.39
C GLY A 312 -6.15 -4.29 -21.87
N LYS A 313 -5.44 -5.33 -22.32
CA LYS A 313 -5.44 -5.82 -23.70
C LYS A 313 -5.80 -7.29 -23.77
N VAL A 314 -6.26 -7.73 -24.94
CA VAL A 314 -6.66 -9.13 -25.17
C VAL A 314 -5.55 -9.89 -25.87
N TYR A 315 -5.22 -11.05 -25.31
CA TYR A 315 -4.20 -11.96 -25.79
C TYR A 315 -4.83 -13.30 -26.17
N LYS A 316 -4.25 -14.00 -27.14
CA LYS A 316 -4.68 -15.33 -27.60
C LYS A 316 -3.55 -16.34 -27.42
N LYS A 317 -3.88 -17.54 -26.93
CA LYS A 317 -2.95 -18.66 -26.80
C LYS A 317 -2.37 -19.02 -28.18
N CYS A 318 -1.06 -19.25 -28.22
CA CYS A 318 -0.38 -19.77 -29.42
C CYS A 318 -0.69 -21.25 -29.58
N ASP A 319 -1.14 -21.67 -30.77
CA ASP A 319 -1.52 -23.07 -31.03
C ASP A 319 -0.33 -24.03 -30.94
N LYS A 320 0.89 -23.54 -31.17
CA LYS A 320 2.15 -24.32 -31.12
C LYS A 320 2.83 -24.28 -29.75
N ALA A 321 2.24 -23.60 -28.78
CA ALA A 321 2.82 -23.38 -27.46
C ALA A 321 1.89 -23.92 -26.37
N LYS A 322 2.47 -24.51 -25.33
CA LYS A 322 1.75 -24.99 -24.16
C LYS A 322 1.32 -23.82 -23.26
N TYR A 323 2.16 -22.79 -23.11
CA TYR A 323 1.97 -21.71 -22.13
C TYR A 323 1.84 -20.30 -22.73
N THR A 324 2.36 -20.08 -23.94
CA THR A 324 2.52 -18.72 -24.46
C THR A 324 1.25 -18.13 -25.07
N TYR A 325 0.96 -16.88 -24.72
CA TYR A 325 -0.09 -16.05 -25.31
C TYR A 325 0.51 -14.87 -26.08
N TRP A 326 -0.14 -14.45 -27.17
CA TRP A 326 0.25 -13.30 -27.98
C TRP A 326 -0.83 -12.23 -28.01
N TYR A 327 -0.41 -10.97 -28.12
CA TYR A 327 -1.33 -9.85 -28.28
C TYR A 327 -2.23 -10.09 -29.50
N LYS A 328 -3.54 -9.90 -29.30
CA LYS A 328 -4.55 -10.05 -30.35
C LYS A 328 -5.16 -8.71 -30.74
N CYS A 329 -5.69 -7.98 -29.76
CA CYS A 329 -6.36 -6.70 -29.97
C CYS A 329 -6.59 -5.95 -28.66
N GLU A 330 -7.00 -4.69 -28.77
CA GLU A 330 -7.53 -3.91 -27.66
C GLU A 330 -8.90 -4.46 -27.20
N VAL A 331 -9.23 -4.24 -25.92
CA VAL A 331 -10.49 -4.72 -25.32
C VAL A 331 -11.71 -4.17 -26.03
N GLU A 332 -11.71 -2.91 -26.44
CA GLU A 332 -12.82 -2.31 -27.17
C GLU A 332 -13.12 -3.07 -28.47
N ALA A 333 -12.09 -3.37 -29.27
CA ALA A 333 -12.24 -4.15 -30.49
C ALA A 333 -12.74 -5.58 -30.22
N PHE A 334 -12.28 -6.20 -29.13
CA PHE A 334 -12.75 -7.51 -28.71
C PHE A 334 -14.23 -7.49 -28.31
N VAL A 335 -14.65 -6.54 -27.47
CA VAL A 335 -16.05 -6.39 -27.04
C VAL A 335 -16.96 -6.05 -28.21
N ASN A 336 -16.51 -5.20 -29.15
CA ASN A 336 -17.22 -4.95 -30.40
C ASN A 336 -17.41 -6.23 -31.23
N SER A 337 -16.41 -7.12 -31.27
CA SER A 337 -16.57 -8.42 -31.94
C SER A 337 -17.55 -9.36 -31.22
N LEU A 338 -17.67 -9.27 -29.90
CA LEU A 338 -18.69 -10.01 -29.13
C LEU A 338 -20.11 -9.49 -29.40
N ALA A 339 -20.29 -8.21 -29.74
CA ALA A 339 -21.59 -7.65 -30.10
C ALA A 339 -22.14 -8.20 -31.43
N ALA A 340 -21.30 -8.83 -32.26
CA ALA A 340 -21.74 -9.58 -33.44
C ALA A 340 -22.33 -10.96 -33.08
N ASN A 341 -22.11 -11.45 -31.86
CA ASN A 341 -22.63 -12.73 -31.40
C ASN A 341 -24.03 -12.59 -30.80
N HIS A 342 -25.01 -13.34 -31.32
CA HIS A 342 -26.42 -13.27 -30.88
C HIS A 342 -26.62 -13.51 -29.37
N SER A 343 -25.78 -14.35 -28.74
CA SER A 343 -25.84 -14.70 -27.31
C SER A 343 -25.43 -13.55 -26.38
N PHE A 344 -24.56 -12.67 -26.86
CA PHE A 344 -24.04 -11.53 -26.10
C PHE A 344 -24.70 -10.22 -26.50
N LYS A 345 -25.04 -10.03 -27.79
CA LYS A 345 -25.55 -8.78 -28.38
C LYS A 345 -26.62 -8.09 -27.54
N GLY A 346 -27.70 -8.79 -27.17
CA GLY A 346 -28.82 -8.19 -26.45
C GLY A 346 -28.49 -7.72 -25.02
N ARG A 347 -27.54 -8.39 -24.36
CA ARG A 347 -27.08 -8.06 -23.00
C ARG A 347 -25.95 -7.02 -23.03
N LEU A 348 -25.07 -7.12 -24.03
CA LEU A 348 -23.88 -6.29 -24.17
C LEU A 348 -24.19 -4.87 -24.63
N LEU A 349 -25.14 -4.66 -25.55
CA LEU A 349 -25.45 -3.33 -26.06
C LEU A 349 -25.93 -2.34 -24.97
N LYS A 350 -26.52 -2.85 -23.88
CA LYS A 350 -27.02 -2.02 -22.77
C LYS A 350 -25.90 -1.54 -21.83
N ASP A 351 -24.84 -2.33 -21.67
CA ASP A 351 -23.76 -2.07 -20.72
C ASP A 351 -22.37 -2.04 -21.38
N MET A 352 -22.31 -1.86 -22.70
CA MET A 352 -21.10 -2.04 -23.51
C MET A 352 -19.92 -1.21 -23.00
N LYS A 353 -20.16 0.06 -22.68
CA LYS A 353 -19.15 0.98 -22.15
C LYS A 353 -18.59 0.51 -20.81
N LYS A 354 -19.45 0.03 -19.91
CA LYS A 354 -19.07 -0.49 -18.60
C LYS A 354 -18.29 -1.81 -18.72
N VAL A 355 -18.69 -2.69 -19.63
CA VAL A 355 -17.96 -3.94 -19.90
C VAL A 355 -16.56 -3.63 -20.45
N ILE A 356 -16.44 -2.68 -21.39
CA ILE A 356 -15.14 -2.24 -21.91
C ILE A 356 -14.29 -1.67 -20.76
N GLU A 357 -14.84 -0.81 -19.93
CA GLU A 357 -14.14 -0.21 -18.78
C GLU A 357 -13.63 -1.27 -17.79
N ILE A 358 -14.47 -2.25 -17.44
CA ILE A 358 -14.10 -3.37 -16.55
C ILE A 358 -12.98 -4.20 -17.16
N LEU A 359 -13.11 -4.60 -18.43
CA LEU A 359 -12.14 -5.49 -19.09
C LEU A 359 -10.84 -4.77 -19.49
N ALA A 360 -10.90 -3.47 -19.79
CA ALA A 360 -9.74 -2.64 -20.13
C ALA A 360 -8.95 -2.24 -18.89
N ASN A 361 -9.52 -2.41 -17.68
CA ASN A 361 -8.79 -2.25 -16.45
C ASN A 361 -7.61 -3.26 -16.41
N PRO A 362 -6.34 -2.80 -16.35
CA PRO A 362 -5.17 -3.67 -16.26
C PRO A 362 -5.18 -4.63 -15.05
N HIS A 363 -5.99 -4.31 -14.05
CA HIS A 363 -6.19 -5.07 -12.82
C HIS A 363 -7.61 -5.62 -12.70
N CYS A 364 -8.28 -5.91 -13.82
CA CYS A 364 -9.63 -6.49 -13.84
C CYS A 364 -9.74 -7.70 -12.86
N GLU A 365 -10.49 -7.54 -11.77
CA GLU A 365 -10.63 -8.57 -10.74
C GLU A 365 -11.60 -9.69 -11.16
N VAL A 366 -12.55 -9.35 -12.03
CA VAL A 366 -13.59 -10.29 -12.52
C VAL A 366 -12.96 -11.33 -13.45
N ILE A 367 -11.95 -10.94 -14.24
CA ILE A 367 -11.18 -11.83 -15.10
C ILE A 367 -9.70 -11.67 -14.75
N ARG A 368 -9.18 -12.60 -13.93
CA ARG A 368 -7.76 -12.60 -13.53
C ARG A 368 -6.86 -12.46 -14.77
N PRO A 369 -6.08 -11.37 -14.88
CA PRO A 369 -5.17 -11.18 -15.99
C PRO A 369 -4.01 -12.18 -15.95
N LEU A 370 -3.37 -12.39 -17.10
CA LEU A 370 -2.13 -13.16 -17.18
C LEU A 370 -1.02 -12.48 -16.38
N CYS A 371 -0.13 -13.29 -15.84
CA CYS A 371 1.16 -12.87 -15.32
C CYS A 371 2.24 -13.25 -16.33
N VAL A 372 3.04 -12.28 -16.78
CA VAL A 372 4.13 -12.55 -17.72
C VAL A 372 5.39 -12.90 -16.94
N ASP A 373 5.93 -14.10 -17.15
CA ASP A 373 7.25 -14.46 -16.68
C ASP A 373 8.32 -13.98 -17.66
N TYR A 374 9.00 -12.90 -17.28
CA TYR A 374 10.07 -12.27 -18.06
C TYR A 374 11.37 -13.07 -18.09
N ASN A 375 11.50 -14.08 -17.23
CA ASN A 375 12.65 -14.98 -17.21
C ASN A 375 12.51 -16.12 -18.22
N LEU A 376 11.30 -16.46 -18.66
CA LEU A 376 11.05 -17.64 -19.49
C LEU A 376 10.75 -17.29 -20.94
N ILE A 377 11.39 -17.98 -21.87
CA ILE A 377 11.01 -18.01 -23.29
C ILE A 377 10.60 -19.44 -23.61
N GLU A 378 9.36 -19.67 -24.03
CA GLU A 378 8.93 -21.00 -24.44
C GLU A 378 9.51 -21.33 -25.82
N VAL A 379 10.07 -22.53 -25.97
CA VAL A 379 10.77 -22.92 -27.20
C VAL A 379 10.14 -24.10 -27.91
N ASN A 380 9.57 -25.06 -27.18
CA ASN A 380 8.94 -26.23 -27.77
C ASN A 380 7.99 -26.90 -26.77
N GLU A 381 6.68 -26.83 -27.03
CA GLU A 381 5.64 -27.59 -26.30
C GLU A 381 5.83 -27.71 -24.77
N GLY A 382 6.09 -26.58 -24.10
CA GLY A 382 6.28 -26.52 -22.65
C GLY A 382 7.73 -26.57 -22.15
N GLN A 383 8.70 -26.86 -23.00
CA GLN A 383 10.11 -26.57 -22.68
C GLN A 383 10.39 -25.08 -22.81
N CYS A 384 11.03 -24.51 -21.79
CA CYS A 384 11.32 -23.08 -21.70
C CYS A 384 12.83 -22.84 -21.54
N TRP A 385 13.36 -21.81 -22.19
CA TRP A 385 14.67 -21.27 -21.89
C TRP A 385 14.58 -20.28 -20.73
N SER A 386 15.35 -20.53 -19.67
CA SER A 386 15.53 -19.59 -18.55
C SER A 386 16.63 -18.59 -18.88
N VAL A 387 16.27 -17.32 -18.95
CA VAL A 387 17.20 -16.22 -19.25
C VAL A 387 18.23 -16.05 -18.15
N LYS A 388 17.82 -16.14 -16.88
CA LYS A 388 18.70 -16.03 -15.71
C LYS A 388 19.67 -17.20 -15.62
N GLU A 389 19.17 -18.41 -15.79
CA GLU A 389 19.98 -19.63 -15.60
C GLU A 389 20.73 -20.05 -16.88
N ARG A 390 20.40 -19.43 -18.01
CA ARG A 390 20.98 -19.71 -19.33
C ARG A 390 20.93 -21.20 -19.68
N ARG A 391 19.79 -21.84 -19.39
CA ARG A 391 19.54 -23.26 -19.68
C ARG A 391 18.08 -23.52 -20.00
N PHE A 392 17.81 -24.66 -20.62
CA PHE A 392 16.44 -25.15 -20.80
C PHE A 392 15.91 -25.74 -19.49
N LEU A 393 14.64 -25.47 -19.23
CA LEU A 393 13.86 -25.98 -18.14
C LEU A 393 12.69 -26.77 -18.71
N GLU A 394 12.48 -27.94 -18.15
CA GLU A 394 11.28 -28.74 -18.36
C GLU A 394 10.25 -28.38 -17.29
N ASN A 395 8.97 -28.32 -17.66
CA ASN A 395 7.88 -27.98 -16.75
C ASN A 395 8.13 -26.69 -15.95
N ALA A 396 8.64 -25.66 -16.63
CA ALA A 396 9.01 -24.38 -16.00
C ALA A 396 7.81 -23.64 -15.37
N ILE A 397 6.59 -24.01 -15.75
CA ILE A 397 5.34 -23.51 -15.19
C ILE A 397 4.56 -24.72 -14.67
N GLU A 398 4.17 -24.66 -13.39
CA GLU A 398 3.36 -25.70 -12.75
C GLU A 398 1.98 -25.81 -13.42
N ASP A 399 1.41 -27.02 -13.42
CA ASP A 399 0.13 -27.28 -14.10
C ASP A 399 -1.02 -26.38 -13.58
N LYS A 400 -1.00 -26.03 -12.29
CA LYS A 400 -1.99 -25.13 -11.66
C LYS A 400 -1.94 -23.69 -12.20
N ASP A 401 -0.81 -23.29 -12.77
CA ASP A 401 -0.54 -21.95 -13.27
C ASP A 401 -0.68 -21.84 -14.80
N ILE A 402 -1.00 -22.94 -15.48
CA ILE A 402 -1.27 -22.94 -16.92
C ILE A 402 -2.47 -22.06 -17.25
N GLY A 403 -2.27 -21.12 -18.17
CA GLY A 403 -3.29 -20.13 -18.54
C GLY A 403 -3.42 -18.97 -17.54
N ARG A 404 -2.59 -18.93 -16.50
CA ARG A 404 -2.40 -17.77 -15.62
C ARG A 404 -1.03 -17.15 -15.80
N VAL A 405 0.01 -17.97 -15.89
CA VAL A 405 1.37 -17.52 -16.17
C VAL A 405 1.69 -17.77 -17.64
N THR A 406 2.31 -16.79 -18.28
CA THR A 406 2.75 -16.91 -19.67
C THR A 406 4.21 -16.48 -19.81
N PRO A 407 5.06 -17.25 -20.50
CA PRO A 407 6.42 -16.83 -20.85
C PRO A 407 6.40 -15.53 -21.67
N ARG A 408 7.45 -14.71 -21.56
CA ARG A 408 7.52 -13.41 -22.29
C ARG A 408 7.44 -13.55 -23.81
N ALA A 409 7.80 -14.71 -24.34
CA ALA A 409 7.81 -14.98 -25.76
C ALA A 409 7.77 -16.48 -26.04
N PHE A 410 7.29 -16.82 -27.23
CA PHE A 410 7.49 -18.12 -27.85
C PHE A 410 8.49 -17.96 -28.97
N SER A 411 9.53 -18.79 -28.98
CA SER A 411 10.57 -18.80 -30.00
C SER A 411 10.86 -20.25 -30.38
N PRO A 412 10.26 -20.77 -31.47
CA PRO A 412 10.41 -22.17 -31.84
C PRO A 412 11.89 -22.52 -31.99
N TYR A 413 12.36 -23.45 -31.18
CA TYR A 413 13.74 -23.92 -31.17
C TYR A 413 13.78 -25.38 -30.75
N ASP A 414 14.68 -26.15 -31.36
CA ASP A 414 14.90 -27.56 -31.03
C ASP A 414 15.92 -27.65 -29.88
N PRO A 415 15.48 -27.97 -28.66
CA PRO A 415 16.33 -27.94 -27.47
C PRO A 415 17.41 -29.03 -27.45
N THR A 416 17.37 -30.00 -28.37
CA THR A 416 18.44 -30.99 -28.54
C THR A 416 19.68 -30.41 -29.24
N LYS A 417 19.56 -29.23 -29.88
CA LYS A 417 20.68 -28.53 -30.53
C LYS A 417 21.45 -27.68 -29.50
N ARG A 418 22.79 -27.77 -29.53
CA ARG A 418 23.69 -27.03 -28.63
C ARG A 418 23.41 -25.52 -28.71
N ALA A 419 22.79 -24.96 -27.67
CA ALA A 419 22.37 -23.56 -27.65
C ALA A 419 23.57 -22.64 -27.36
N GLY A 420 23.96 -21.82 -28.32
CA GLY A 420 24.76 -20.63 -28.05
C GLY A 420 23.85 -19.54 -27.47
N ALA A 421 24.31 -18.84 -26.42
CA ALA A 421 23.56 -17.73 -25.80
C ALA A 421 23.14 -16.65 -26.82
N GLU A 422 23.82 -16.57 -27.96
CA GLU A 422 23.58 -15.69 -29.10
C GLU A 422 22.21 -15.87 -29.76
N VAL A 423 21.64 -17.09 -29.77
CA VAL A 423 20.36 -17.39 -30.45
C VAL A 423 19.20 -16.63 -29.81
N PHE A 424 19.24 -16.46 -28.49
CA PHE A 424 18.17 -15.79 -27.75
C PHE A 424 18.49 -14.33 -27.45
N GLN A 425 19.72 -13.85 -27.67
CA GLN A 425 20.16 -12.45 -27.46
C GLN A 425 19.30 -11.44 -28.23
N GLY A 426 18.87 -11.76 -29.45
CA GLY A 426 17.98 -10.91 -30.26
C GLY A 426 16.56 -10.71 -29.66
N ASN A 427 16.16 -11.54 -28.70
CA ASN A 427 14.89 -11.43 -27.98
C ASN A 427 15.00 -10.68 -26.64
N PHE A 428 16.21 -10.36 -26.17
CA PHE A 428 16.40 -9.65 -24.88
C PHE A 428 15.85 -8.23 -24.93
N GLY A 429 15.93 -7.54 -26.09
CA GLY A 429 15.39 -6.19 -26.32
C GLY A 429 13.96 -6.13 -26.85
N LYS A 430 13.28 -7.26 -27.04
CA LYS A 430 11.88 -7.31 -27.50
C LYS A 430 11.03 -7.89 -26.38
N THR A 431 10.75 -7.05 -25.39
CA THR A 431 9.62 -7.22 -24.48
C THR A 431 8.31 -7.19 -25.28
N VAL A 432 7.22 -7.60 -24.63
CA VAL A 432 5.84 -7.78 -25.14
C VAL A 432 5.21 -6.51 -25.81
N SER A 433 5.99 -5.50 -26.18
CA SER A 433 5.56 -4.23 -26.77
C SER A 433 6.06 -3.95 -28.20
N GLN A 434 7.03 -4.66 -28.78
CA GLN A 434 7.55 -4.27 -30.12
C GLN A 434 7.85 -5.42 -31.07
N LYS A 435 6.79 -6.06 -31.58
CA LYS A 435 6.87 -6.73 -32.88
C LYS A 435 5.61 -6.51 -33.71
N GLN A 436 5.28 -5.25 -33.99
CA GLN A 436 4.45 -4.89 -35.15
C GLN A 436 4.57 -3.40 -35.58
N LYS A 437 5.78 -2.83 -35.57
CA LYS A 437 6.11 -1.65 -36.38
C LYS A 437 7.34 -1.93 -37.23
N SER A 438 7.16 -2.75 -38.27
CA SER A 438 7.95 -2.78 -39.52
C SER A 438 7.80 -4.16 -40.19
N ARG A 439 6.76 -4.29 -41.02
CA ARG A 439 6.62 -5.20 -42.19
C ARG A 439 5.13 -5.42 -42.49
N ALA A 440 4.45 -4.32 -42.79
CA ALA A 440 3.17 -4.31 -43.48
C ALA A 440 3.02 -2.96 -44.21
N PHE A 441 4.05 -2.57 -44.97
CA PHE A 441 4.00 -1.54 -46.02
C PHE A 441 5.22 -1.77 -46.92
N ALA A 442 5.13 -2.81 -47.75
CA ALA A 442 5.90 -2.99 -48.98
C ALA A 442 5.58 -4.40 -49.52
N ARG A 443 4.49 -4.47 -50.29
CA ARG A 443 4.17 -5.42 -51.39
C ARG A 443 2.65 -5.56 -51.53
N ILE A 444 2.03 -4.45 -51.93
CA ILE A 444 1.02 -4.48 -52.97
C ILE A 444 1.57 -3.56 -54.07
N SER A 445 2.31 -4.19 -54.97
CA SER A 445 2.64 -3.81 -56.35
C SER A 445 3.32 -5.05 -56.92
#